data_AF-A0A1V4ILX6-F1
#
_entry.id   AF-A0A1V4ILX6-F1
#
_cell.length_a   1.000
_cell.length_b   1.000
_cell.length_c   1.000
_cell.angle_alpha   90.00
_cell.angle_beta   90.00
_cell.angle_gamma   90.00
#
_symmetry.space_group_name_H-M   'P 1'
#
loop_
_entity.id
_entity.type
_entity.pdbx_description
1 polymer ?
#
loop_
_entity_poly.entity_id
_entity_poly.type
_entity_poly.pdbx_seq_one_letter_code
_entity_poly.pdbx_strand_id
1 'polypeptide(L)'
;MFQDFEEFINENTKTIFIETIGNPKLNVVDINAIARIAHSYNIPLIVDNTFATPFIIRPTELGADIVIHSSSKCINGSGISISGVIIDSGNFKWDFEHYPNLATSKKFGRFSYHSKLRGGLFKNLGSCLIPFNAFLNGLALEQFNGYFGAILTIRAMAKENTGVFDDLIRISVGLEDIEDLITDFENTISKI
;
A
#
# COMPACT_ATOMS: atom_id res chain seq x y z
N MET A 1 3.71 -17.52 12.60
CA MET A 1 3.96 -16.74 13.83
C MET A 1 3.03 -15.53 13.77
N PHE A 2 1.77 -15.72 14.16
CA PHE A 2 0.79 -14.65 14.17
C PHE A 2 1.01 -13.83 15.44
N GLN A 3 1.26 -12.54 15.24
CA GLN A 3 1.70 -11.62 16.28
C GLN A 3 0.52 -11.28 17.19
N ASP A 4 0.72 -11.43 18.50
CA ASP A 4 -0.24 -11.05 19.54
C ASP A 4 -0.30 -9.51 19.65
N PHE A 5 -0.85 -8.85 18.62
CA PHE A 5 -1.02 -7.39 18.60
C PHE A 5 -1.77 -6.89 19.83
N GLU A 6 -2.72 -7.69 20.33
CA GLU A 6 -3.55 -7.38 21.50
C GLU A 6 -2.72 -7.05 22.74
N GLU A 7 -1.57 -7.70 22.95
CA GLU A 7 -0.70 -7.45 24.12
C GLU A 7 -0.07 -6.05 24.10
N PHE A 8 0.06 -5.45 22.91
CA PHE A 8 0.67 -4.13 22.74
C PHE A 8 -0.37 -3.01 22.60
N ILE A 9 -1.66 -3.32 22.56
CA ILE A 9 -2.74 -2.33 22.48
C ILE A 9 -3.03 -1.78 23.88
N ASN A 10 -2.98 -0.45 24.02
CA ASN A 10 -3.35 0.27 25.23
C ASN A 10 -4.19 1.51 24.88
N GLU A 11 -4.57 2.29 25.89
CA GLU A 11 -5.41 3.48 25.75
C GLU A 11 -4.80 4.59 24.88
N ASN A 12 -3.48 4.59 24.70
CA ASN A 12 -2.77 5.54 23.86
C ASN A 12 -2.63 5.07 22.41
N THR A 13 -2.92 3.80 22.12
CA THR A 13 -2.85 3.25 20.76
C THR A 13 -3.87 3.93 19.86
N LYS A 14 -3.40 4.48 18.73
CA LYS A 14 -4.23 5.23 17.77
C LYS A 14 -4.47 4.52 16.46
N THR A 15 -3.68 3.51 16.13
CA THR A 15 -3.75 2.76 14.86
C THR A 15 -2.92 1.50 14.97
N ILE A 16 -3.22 0.51 14.14
CA ILE A 16 -2.27 -0.53 13.77
C ILE A 16 -1.71 -0.19 12.38
N PHE A 17 -0.42 -0.42 12.17
CA PHE A 17 0.26 -0.25 10.90
C PHE A 17 0.95 -1.55 10.50
N ILE A 18 0.72 -2.00 9.26
CA ILE A 18 1.35 -3.19 8.71
C ILE A 18 1.81 -2.96 7.27
N GLU A 19 2.78 -3.76 6.82
CA GLU A 19 3.12 -3.91 5.42
C GLU A 19 2.43 -5.17 4.88
N THR A 20 1.88 -5.09 3.66
CA THR A 20 1.31 -6.27 2.99
C THR A 20 2.32 -7.40 2.85
N ILE A 21 3.55 -7.04 2.48
CA ILE A 21 4.71 -7.91 2.38
C ILE A 21 5.85 -7.16 3.07
N GLY A 22 6.33 -7.68 4.19
CA GLY A 22 7.37 -7.03 4.99
C GLY A 22 8.76 -7.22 4.42
N ASN A 23 9.58 -6.16 4.39
CA ASN A 23 10.99 -6.24 3.98
C ASN A 23 11.92 -6.36 5.21
N PRO A 24 12.99 -7.19 5.25
CA PRO A 24 13.53 -8.11 4.22
C PRO A 24 12.95 -9.53 4.22
N LYS A 25 12.13 -9.88 5.22
CA LYS A 25 11.71 -11.27 5.43
C LYS A 25 10.64 -11.78 4.46
N LEU A 26 10.14 -10.89 3.59
CA LEU A 26 9.00 -11.05 2.68
C LEU A 26 7.79 -11.77 3.32
N ASN A 27 7.58 -11.53 4.62
CA ASN A 27 6.47 -12.15 5.33
C ASN A 27 5.14 -11.51 4.90
N VAL A 28 4.19 -12.36 4.56
CA VAL A 28 2.82 -11.97 4.23
C VAL A 28 1.99 -11.94 5.50
N VAL A 29 1.24 -10.85 5.69
CA VAL A 29 0.41 -10.64 6.88
C VAL A 29 -1.06 -10.91 6.57
N ASP A 30 -1.79 -11.54 7.50
CA ASP A 30 -3.25 -11.70 7.38
C ASP A 30 -3.96 -10.39 7.75
N ILE A 31 -4.22 -9.59 6.71
CA ILE A 31 -4.87 -8.28 6.82
C ILE A 31 -6.28 -8.40 7.42
N ASN A 32 -7.05 -9.43 7.07
CA ASN A 32 -8.41 -9.62 7.58
C ASN A 32 -8.42 -9.94 9.08
N ALA A 33 -7.47 -10.77 9.54
CA ALA A 33 -7.34 -11.05 10.96
C ALA A 33 -6.96 -9.79 11.76
N ILE A 34 -5.99 -9.03 11.28
CA ILE A 34 -5.53 -7.80 11.95
C ILE A 34 -6.59 -6.70 11.91
N ALA A 35 -7.32 -6.55 10.80
CA ALA A 35 -8.41 -5.59 10.71
C ALA A 35 -9.48 -5.86 11.79
N ARG A 36 -9.84 -7.13 12.00
CA ARG A 36 -10.77 -7.52 13.07
C ARG A 36 -10.26 -7.14 14.46
N ILE A 37 -8.98 -7.36 14.74
CA ILE A 37 -8.34 -6.96 16.00
C ILE A 37 -8.36 -5.43 16.12
N ALA A 38 -7.91 -4.68 15.11
CA ALA A 38 -7.92 -3.21 15.15
C ALA A 38 -9.32 -2.65 15.46
N HIS A 39 -10.33 -3.17 14.78
CA HIS A 39 -11.72 -2.72 14.93
C HIS A 39 -12.35 -3.11 16.26
N SER A 40 -11.93 -4.22 16.91
CA SER A 40 -12.42 -4.57 18.26
C SER A 40 -11.98 -3.57 19.33
N TYR A 41 -10.87 -2.86 19.10
CA TYR A 41 -10.38 -1.77 19.95
C TYR A 41 -10.75 -0.38 19.43
N ASN A 42 -11.63 -0.30 18.41
CA ASN A 42 -12.07 0.96 17.80
C ASN A 42 -10.90 1.85 17.30
N ILE A 43 -9.87 1.22 16.72
CA ILE A 43 -8.75 1.88 16.06
C ILE A 43 -8.66 1.45 14.58
N PRO A 44 -8.19 2.32 13.68
CA PRO A 44 -8.08 1.99 12.26
C PRO A 44 -6.87 1.10 11.98
N LEU A 45 -6.95 0.35 10.89
CA LEU A 45 -5.81 -0.35 10.27
C LEU A 45 -5.28 0.46 9.09
N ILE A 46 -3.98 0.78 9.14
CA ILE A 46 -3.21 1.36 8.03
C ILE A 46 -2.34 0.27 7.41
N VAL A 47 -2.40 0.14 6.09
CA VAL A 47 -1.61 -0.86 5.35
C VAL A 47 -0.72 -0.18 4.32
N ASP A 48 0.58 -0.43 4.39
CA ASP A 48 1.50 -0.16 3.28
C ASP A 48 1.38 -1.28 2.23
N ASN A 49 0.89 -0.92 1.06
CA ASN A 49 0.66 -1.82 -0.08
C ASN A 49 1.62 -1.52 -1.24
N THR A 50 2.77 -0.89 -0.95
CA THR A 50 3.76 -0.50 -1.95
C THR A 50 4.28 -1.70 -2.74
N PHE A 51 4.65 -2.78 -2.05
CA PHE A 51 5.26 -3.96 -2.69
C PHE A 51 4.23 -4.76 -3.50
N ALA A 52 3.10 -5.13 -2.88
CA ALA A 52 2.07 -5.92 -3.55
C ALA A 52 1.33 -5.13 -4.65
N THR A 53 1.25 -3.80 -4.56
CA THR A 53 0.51 -2.92 -5.49
C THR A 53 -1.02 -3.17 -5.46
N PRO A 54 -1.85 -2.21 -5.92
CA PRO A 54 -3.31 -2.40 -5.94
C PRO A 54 -3.78 -3.46 -6.96
N PHE A 55 -2.89 -3.91 -7.85
CA PHE A 55 -3.20 -4.94 -8.84
C PHE A 55 -3.26 -6.33 -8.20
N ILE A 56 -2.32 -6.66 -7.31
CA ILE A 56 -2.24 -7.98 -6.67
C ILE A 56 -3.18 -8.05 -5.47
N ILE A 57 -3.14 -7.04 -4.59
CA ILE A 57 -3.92 -7.00 -3.36
C ILE A 57 -4.62 -5.66 -3.25
N ARG A 58 -5.92 -5.69 -2.89
CA ARG A 58 -6.70 -4.50 -2.54
C ARG A 58 -7.02 -4.54 -1.05
N PRO A 59 -6.16 -4.01 -0.16
CA PRO A 59 -6.32 -4.17 1.29
C PRO A 59 -7.64 -3.62 1.85
N THR A 60 -8.24 -2.63 1.18
CA THR A 60 -9.56 -2.10 1.56
C THR A 60 -10.67 -3.14 1.47
N GLU A 61 -10.53 -4.15 0.59
CA GLU A 61 -11.46 -5.29 0.51
C GLU A 61 -11.20 -6.32 1.64
N LEU A 62 -10.06 -6.21 2.31
CA LEU A 62 -9.62 -7.07 3.41
C LEU A 62 -9.72 -6.38 4.78
N GLY A 63 -10.43 -5.26 4.86
CA GLY A 63 -10.70 -4.53 6.11
C GLY A 63 -9.71 -3.42 6.46
N ALA A 64 -8.73 -3.11 5.60
CA ALA A 64 -7.87 -1.93 5.81
C ALA A 64 -8.68 -0.64 5.67
N ASP A 65 -8.49 0.29 6.61
CA ASP A 65 -9.18 1.57 6.61
C ASP A 65 -8.46 2.59 5.75
N ILE A 66 -7.13 2.62 5.85
CA ILE A 66 -6.23 3.49 5.08
C ILE A 66 -5.17 2.62 4.40
N VAL A 67 -4.90 2.90 3.13
CA VAL A 67 -3.82 2.26 2.37
C VAL A 67 -2.81 3.30 1.92
N ILE A 68 -1.53 2.99 2.08
CA ILE A 68 -0.41 3.86 1.69
C ILE A 68 0.39 3.16 0.59
N HIS A 69 0.82 3.95 -0.39
CA HIS A 69 1.76 3.52 -1.40
C HIS A 69 2.89 4.54 -1.55
N SER A 70 4.13 4.07 -1.61
CA SER A 70 5.20 4.81 -2.28
C SER A 70 5.02 4.64 -3.79
N SER A 71 4.33 5.59 -4.41
CA SER A 71 4.09 5.51 -5.85
C SER A 71 5.37 5.67 -6.67
N SER A 72 6.46 6.18 -6.09
CA SER A 72 7.80 6.22 -6.72
C SER A 72 8.35 4.84 -7.11
N LYS A 73 7.89 3.76 -6.47
CA LYS A 73 8.39 2.40 -6.69
C LYS A 73 7.60 1.71 -7.80
N CYS A 74 6.98 0.56 -7.52
CA CYS A 74 6.32 -0.31 -8.49
C CYS A 74 5.24 0.39 -9.34
N ILE A 75 4.58 1.42 -8.79
CA ILE A 75 3.54 2.17 -9.50
C ILE A 75 4.16 3.08 -10.59
N ASN A 76 5.24 3.79 -10.28
CA ASN A 76 5.96 4.58 -11.27
C ASN A 76 6.83 3.68 -12.18
N GLY A 77 7.39 2.60 -11.63
CA GLY A 77 8.16 1.56 -12.34
C GLY A 77 9.47 2.02 -12.99
N SER A 78 9.70 3.33 -13.13
CA SER A 78 10.82 3.91 -13.86
C SER A 78 11.79 4.69 -12.96
N GLY A 79 11.44 4.90 -11.69
CA GLY A 79 12.32 5.53 -10.69
C GLY A 79 12.59 7.02 -10.93
N ILE A 80 11.85 7.66 -11.83
CA ILE A 80 12.10 9.05 -12.27
C ILE A 80 11.36 10.09 -11.44
N SER A 81 10.42 9.67 -10.58
CA SER A 81 9.58 10.60 -9.82
C SER A 81 9.29 10.13 -8.41
N ILE A 82 9.66 10.94 -7.42
CA ILE A 82 9.31 10.71 -6.02
C ILE A 82 7.87 11.16 -5.77
N SER A 83 7.05 10.26 -5.24
CA SER A 83 5.66 10.49 -4.91
C SER A 83 5.10 9.43 -3.95
N GLY A 84 3.99 9.76 -3.30
CA GLY A 84 3.22 8.85 -2.47
C GLY A 84 1.73 9.07 -2.62
N VAL A 85 0.95 8.03 -2.33
CA VAL A 85 -0.51 8.03 -2.37
C VAL A 85 -1.06 7.50 -1.05
N ILE A 86 -2.04 8.21 -0.50
CA ILE A 86 -2.86 7.76 0.63
C ILE A 86 -4.27 7.55 0.11
N ILE A 87 -4.80 6.35 0.32
CA ILE A 87 -6.15 5.94 -0.05
C ILE A 87 -6.94 5.77 1.25
N ASP A 88 -8.00 6.56 1.40
CA ASP A 88 -8.95 6.45 2.52
C ASP A 88 -10.17 5.66 2.03
N SER A 89 -10.46 4.53 2.66
CA SER A 89 -11.64 3.71 2.32
C SER A 89 -12.96 4.42 2.65
N GLY A 90 -12.94 5.36 3.60
CA GLY A 90 -14.13 6.00 4.14
C GLY A 90 -15.02 5.07 5.00
N ASN A 91 -14.56 3.87 5.33
CA ASN A 91 -15.34 2.88 6.09
C ASN A 91 -15.17 3.00 7.61
N PHE A 92 -14.01 3.47 8.07
CA PHE A 92 -13.75 3.64 9.50
C PHE A 92 -14.62 4.73 10.13
N LYS A 93 -15.28 4.41 11.24
CA LYS A 93 -16.10 5.36 11.99
C LYS A 93 -15.24 6.05 13.05
N TRP A 94 -14.80 7.26 12.75
CA TRP A 94 -13.97 8.04 13.65
C TRP A 94 -14.71 8.45 14.93
N ASP A 95 -14.15 8.07 16.08
CA ASP A 95 -14.52 8.60 17.39
C ASP A 95 -13.82 9.95 17.64
N PHE A 96 -14.57 11.04 17.70
CA PHE A 96 -14.00 12.38 17.86
C PHE A 96 -13.53 12.67 19.29
N GLU A 97 -13.87 11.85 20.28
CA GLU A 97 -13.32 11.94 21.63
C GLU A 97 -11.93 11.29 21.68
N HIS A 98 -11.78 10.09 21.11
CA HIS A 98 -10.47 9.43 20.98
C HIS A 98 -9.55 10.13 19.98
N TYR A 99 -10.12 10.76 18.94
CA TYR A 99 -9.41 11.52 17.89
C TYR A 99 -9.82 13.01 17.88
N PRO A 100 -9.47 13.80 18.92
CA PRO A 100 -9.90 15.19 19.04
C PRO A 100 -9.39 16.07 17.88
N ASN A 101 -8.25 15.71 17.29
CA ASN A 101 -7.68 16.39 16.13
C ASN A 101 -8.57 16.31 14.88
N LEU A 102 -9.46 15.32 14.79
CA LEU A 102 -10.43 15.17 13.70
C LEU A 102 -11.74 15.91 13.97
N ALA A 103 -11.99 16.39 15.18
CA ALA A 103 -13.26 17.03 15.56
C ALA A 103 -13.60 18.23 14.67
N THR A 104 -12.59 19.02 14.26
CA THR A 104 -12.78 20.16 13.32
C THR A 104 -13.24 19.74 11.93
N SER A 105 -13.03 18.47 11.57
CA SER A 105 -13.44 17.88 10.30
C SER A 105 -14.68 16.97 10.42
N LYS A 106 -15.35 16.94 11.58
CA LYS A 106 -16.55 16.10 11.82
C LYS A 106 -17.67 16.33 10.81
N LYS A 107 -17.85 17.58 10.35
CA LYS A 107 -18.86 17.96 9.33
C LYS A 107 -18.69 17.24 7.99
N PHE A 108 -17.52 16.67 7.70
CA PHE A 108 -17.23 15.96 6.46
C PHE A 108 -17.58 14.45 6.54
N GLY A 109 -18.10 13.97 7.69
CA GLY A 109 -18.58 12.61 7.87
C GLY A 109 -17.51 11.57 7.54
N ARG A 110 -17.80 10.67 6.59
CA ARG A 110 -16.84 9.63 6.14
C ARG A 110 -15.50 10.20 5.63
N PHE A 111 -15.47 11.47 5.21
CA PHE A 111 -14.27 12.13 4.70
C PHE A 111 -13.56 12.98 5.77
N SER A 112 -13.88 12.82 7.06
CA SER A 112 -13.25 13.59 8.13
C SER A 112 -11.72 13.45 8.15
N TYR A 113 -11.20 12.23 7.94
CA TYR A 113 -9.75 11.99 7.88
C TYR A 113 -9.11 12.63 6.64
N HIS A 114 -9.65 12.36 5.44
CA HIS A 114 -9.21 13.03 4.20
C HIS A 114 -9.19 14.56 4.33
N SER A 115 -10.26 15.15 4.87
CA SER A 115 -10.35 16.60 5.08
C SER A 115 -9.27 17.10 6.05
N LYS A 116 -8.99 16.37 7.14
CA LYS A 116 -7.91 16.74 8.05
C LYS A 116 -6.54 16.66 7.38
N LEU A 117 -6.28 15.63 6.58
CA LEU A 117 -5.03 15.49 5.84
C LEU A 117 -4.82 16.66 4.87
N ARG A 118 -5.85 16.99 4.06
CA ARG A 118 -5.83 18.12 3.12
C ARG A 118 -5.77 19.48 3.81
N GLY A 119 -6.52 19.65 4.89
CA GLY A 119 -6.66 20.91 5.61
C GLY A 119 -5.53 21.20 6.60
N GLY A 120 -4.81 20.16 7.04
CA GLY A 120 -3.70 20.24 7.98
C GLY A 120 -2.38 19.91 7.30
N LEU A 121 -2.04 18.62 7.21
CA LEU A 121 -0.72 18.15 6.77
C LEU A 121 -0.30 18.75 5.43
N PHE A 122 -1.18 18.72 4.43
CA PHE A 122 -0.93 19.29 3.11
C PHE A 122 -0.67 20.80 3.15
N LYS A 123 -1.47 21.57 3.91
CA LYS A 123 -1.30 23.02 4.02
C LYS A 123 -0.03 23.39 4.79
N ASN A 124 0.32 22.61 5.80
CA ASN A 124 1.46 22.90 6.69
C ASN A 124 2.79 22.51 6.05
N LEU A 125 2.85 21.39 5.34
CA LEU A 125 4.08 20.90 4.70
C LEU A 125 4.22 21.38 3.26
N GLY A 126 3.15 21.89 2.64
CA GLY A 126 3.15 22.26 1.23
C GLY A 126 3.40 21.06 0.30
N SER A 127 3.20 19.84 0.79
CA SER A 127 3.46 18.59 0.07
C SER A 127 2.45 18.41 -1.06
N CYS A 128 2.67 19.12 -2.16
CA CYS A 128 1.94 18.99 -3.41
C CYS A 128 2.79 18.26 -4.45
N LEU A 129 2.15 17.40 -5.24
CA LEU A 129 2.81 16.79 -6.37
C LEU A 129 2.99 17.87 -7.44
N ILE A 130 4.24 18.18 -7.81
CA ILE A 130 4.50 19.17 -8.86
C ILE A 130 3.88 18.69 -10.19
N PRO A 131 3.37 19.58 -11.07
CA PRO A 131 2.68 19.17 -12.29
C PRO A 131 3.50 18.23 -13.19
N PHE A 132 4.81 18.43 -13.25
CA PHE A 132 5.71 17.56 -14.01
C PHE A 132 5.78 16.14 -13.43
N ASN A 133 5.90 16.00 -12.10
CA ASN A 133 5.87 14.69 -11.44
C ASN A 133 4.48 14.03 -11.57
N ALA A 134 3.41 14.82 -11.53
CA ALA A 134 2.06 14.32 -11.81
C ALA A 134 1.94 13.76 -13.23
N PHE A 135 2.50 14.46 -14.22
CA PHE A 135 2.57 13.98 -15.60
C PHE A 135 3.39 12.69 -15.73
N LEU A 136 4.60 12.64 -15.14
CA LEU A 136 5.45 11.44 -15.16
C LEU A 136 4.77 10.24 -14.48
N ASN A 137 4.08 10.46 -13.36
CA ASN A 137 3.31 9.43 -12.69
C ASN A 137 2.09 8.99 -13.51
N GLY A 138 1.43 9.91 -14.21
CA GLY A 138 0.32 9.59 -15.11
C GLY A 138 0.77 8.70 -16.26
N LEU A 139 1.85 9.08 -16.94
CA LEU A 139 2.47 8.26 -17.99
C LEU A 139 2.86 6.89 -17.46
N ALA A 140 3.54 6.84 -16.30
CA ALA A 140 3.93 5.59 -15.68
C ALA A 140 2.73 4.69 -15.33
N LEU A 141 1.61 5.26 -14.87
CA LEU A 141 0.40 4.52 -14.55
C LEU A 141 -0.31 4.00 -15.82
N GLU A 142 -0.34 4.79 -16.89
CA GLU A 142 -0.81 4.35 -18.21
C GLU A 142 0.06 3.21 -18.73
N GLN A 143 1.39 3.32 -18.59
CA GLN A 143 2.32 2.24 -18.87
C GLN A 143 2.13 1.06 -17.92
N PHE A 144 1.84 1.24 -16.64
CA PHE A 144 1.62 0.15 -15.69
C PHE A 144 0.39 -0.66 -16.09
N ASN A 145 -0.73 0.01 -16.40
CA ASN A 145 -1.92 -0.63 -16.97
C ASN A 145 -1.65 -1.23 -18.35
N GLY A 146 -0.89 -0.54 -19.19
CA GLY A 146 -0.56 -0.94 -20.55
C GLY A 146 0.46 -2.08 -20.63
N TYR A 147 1.42 -2.19 -19.72
CA TYR A 147 2.41 -3.27 -19.64
C TYR A 147 1.81 -4.49 -18.96
N PHE A 148 1.02 -4.35 -17.90
CA PHE A 148 0.28 -5.49 -17.36
C PHE A 148 -0.80 -5.97 -18.35
N GLY A 149 -1.48 -5.04 -19.03
CA GLY A 149 -2.41 -5.32 -20.12
C GLY A 149 -1.72 -5.94 -21.34
N ALA A 150 -0.55 -5.43 -21.76
CA ALA A 150 0.23 -5.97 -22.86
C ALA A 150 0.91 -7.29 -22.51
N ILE A 151 1.30 -7.54 -21.26
CA ILE A 151 1.69 -8.89 -20.80
C ILE A 151 0.51 -9.85 -20.94
N LEU A 152 -0.72 -9.41 -20.60
CA LEU A 152 -1.93 -10.17 -20.85
C LEU A 152 -2.21 -10.35 -22.36
N THR A 153 -1.89 -9.38 -23.21
CA THR A 153 -2.03 -9.49 -24.67
C THR A 153 -0.93 -10.37 -25.30
N ILE A 154 0.30 -10.30 -24.79
CA ILE A 154 1.41 -11.22 -25.13
C ILE A 154 1.05 -12.65 -24.73
N ARG A 155 0.20 -12.82 -23.71
CA ARG A 155 -0.41 -14.11 -23.30
C ARG A 155 -1.18 -14.80 -24.43
N ALA A 156 -1.52 -14.11 -25.52
CA ALA A 156 -2.17 -14.71 -26.68
C ALA A 156 -1.27 -14.89 -27.92
N MET A 157 -0.12 -14.19 -28.05
CA MET A 157 0.61 -14.16 -29.33
C MET A 157 2.12 -14.47 -29.31
N ALA A 158 2.81 -14.55 -28.15
CA ALA A 158 4.26 -14.77 -28.18
C ALA A 158 4.87 -15.40 -26.91
N LYS A 159 4.30 -16.50 -26.39
CA LYS A 159 4.78 -17.15 -25.16
C LYS A 159 6.12 -17.90 -25.30
N GLU A 160 6.40 -18.53 -26.44
CA GLU A 160 7.54 -19.48 -26.53
C GLU A 160 8.93 -18.82 -26.63
N ASN A 161 9.03 -17.60 -27.16
CA ASN A 161 10.34 -16.96 -27.43
C ASN A 161 10.73 -15.88 -26.40
N THR A 162 9.89 -15.60 -25.41
CA THR A 162 10.08 -14.46 -24.49
C THR A 162 10.58 -14.87 -23.10
N GLY A 163 10.63 -16.17 -22.80
CA GLY A 163 11.03 -16.68 -21.48
C GLY A 163 10.05 -16.34 -20.36
N VAL A 164 8.81 -15.93 -20.68
CA VAL A 164 7.74 -15.60 -19.73
C VAL A 164 6.65 -16.66 -19.77
N PHE A 165 6.75 -17.60 -18.83
CA PHE A 165 5.86 -18.72 -18.61
C PHE A 165 4.72 -18.37 -17.64
N ASP A 166 3.64 -19.18 -17.61
CA ASP A 166 2.45 -18.90 -16.79
C ASP A 166 2.70 -19.02 -15.27
N ASP A 167 3.83 -19.61 -14.87
CA ASP A 167 4.31 -19.81 -13.50
C ASP A 167 5.33 -18.74 -13.04
N LEU A 168 5.60 -17.73 -13.87
CA LEU A 168 6.50 -16.63 -13.51
C LEU A 168 5.78 -15.50 -12.76
N ILE A 169 6.35 -15.12 -11.61
CA ILE A 169 5.96 -13.93 -10.85
C ILE A 169 6.87 -12.78 -11.29
N ARG A 170 6.29 -11.71 -11.85
CA ARG A 170 7.04 -10.49 -12.18
C ARG A 170 7.09 -9.56 -10.97
N ILE A 171 8.29 -9.16 -10.59
CA ILE A 171 8.52 -8.30 -9.43
C ILE A 171 9.24 -7.04 -9.93
N SER A 172 8.67 -5.87 -9.63
CA SER A 172 9.29 -4.59 -9.97
C SER A 172 10.12 -4.14 -8.77
N VAL A 173 11.43 -4.26 -8.89
CA VAL A 173 12.38 -3.83 -7.86
C VAL A 173 12.98 -2.48 -8.22
N GLY A 174 13.34 -1.69 -7.20
CA GLY A 174 13.96 -0.38 -7.37
C GLY A 174 15.46 -0.49 -7.68
N LEU A 175 16.25 0.43 -7.14
CA LEU A 175 17.72 0.34 -7.11
C LEU A 175 18.18 -0.58 -5.98
N GLU A 176 17.70 -1.82 -5.99
CA GLU A 176 18.05 -2.84 -4.98
C GLU A 176 19.15 -3.75 -5.54
N ASP A 177 19.98 -4.28 -4.64
CA ASP A 177 21.04 -5.22 -5.02
C ASP A 177 20.43 -6.57 -5.42
N ILE A 178 20.94 -7.16 -6.51
CA ILE A 178 20.39 -8.40 -7.05
C ILE A 178 20.63 -9.59 -6.13
N GLU A 179 21.76 -9.63 -5.42
CA GLU A 179 22.11 -10.72 -4.52
C GLU A 179 21.25 -10.68 -3.26
N ASP A 180 20.94 -9.48 -2.77
CA ASP A 180 20.02 -9.27 -1.64
C ASP A 180 18.61 -9.77 -2.00
N LEU A 181 18.13 -9.41 -3.20
CA LEU A 181 16.82 -9.86 -3.70
C LEU A 181 16.74 -11.38 -3.81
N ILE A 182 17.75 -12.02 -4.42
CA ILE A 182 17.81 -13.48 -4.55
C ILE A 182 17.76 -14.13 -3.15
N THR A 183 18.57 -13.63 -2.23
CA THR A 183 18.64 -14.13 -0.85
C THR A 183 17.29 -14.02 -0.15
N ASP A 184 16.58 -12.90 -0.32
CA ASP A 184 15.26 -12.70 0.27
C ASP A 184 14.20 -13.66 -0.32
N PHE A 185 14.23 -13.92 -1.63
CA PHE A 185 13.36 -14.92 -2.25
C PHE A 185 13.64 -16.34 -1.76
N GLU A 186 14.91 -16.76 -1.73
CA GLU A 186 15.31 -18.08 -1.25
C GLU A 186 14.90 -18.30 0.22
N ASN A 187 15.11 -17.30 1.07
CA ASN A 187 14.71 -17.31 2.48
C ASN A 187 13.19 -17.37 2.69
N THR A 188 12.41 -16.96 1.70
CA THR A 188 10.95 -16.94 1.77
C THR A 188 10.37 -18.25 1.26
N ILE A 189 10.84 -18.72 0.10
CA ILE A 189 10.40 -19.98 -0.51
C ILE A 189 10.75 -21.17 0.39
N SER A 190 11.91 -21.16 1.04
CA SER A 190 12.33 -22.25 1.95
C SER A 190 11.44 -22.42 3.20
N LYS A 191 10.52 -21.47 3.47
CA LYS A 191 9.60 -21.51 4.62
C LYS A 191 8.17 -21.92 4.23
N ILE A 192 7.92 -22.17 2.95
CA ILE A 192 6.66 -22.70 2.41
C ILE A 192 6.80 -24.22 2.31
#